data_AF-A0A6F8UPW7-F1
#
_entry.id   AF-A0A6F8UPW7-F1
#
_cell.length_a   1.000
_cell.length_b   1.000
_cell.length_c   1.000
_cell.angle_alpha   90.00
_cell.angle_beta   90.00
_cell.angle_gamma   90.00
#
_symmetry.space_group_name_H-M   'P 1'
#
loop_
_entity.id
_entity.type
_entity.pdbx_description
1 polymer ?
#
loop_
_entity_poly.entity_id
_entity_poly.type
_entity_poly.pdbx_seq_one_letter_code
_entity_poly.pdbx_strand_id
1 'polypeptide(L)'
;MAVDALGRPLRLILTPGQRGDAPLAPALLEGLSPRRVLADKAYDSNSLRCLIASMAAEAVIPCNPTRKQSIPYDFEAYKVRNTIERCFNKLKHFRRIATRFDRRAVHFLAFIQIAAALLWMR
;
A
#
# COMPACT_ATOMS: atom_id res chain seq x y z
N MET A 1 -3.30 1.34 0.13
CA MET A 1 -3.02 1.70 -1.27
C MET A 1 -1.93 0.78 -1.79
N ALA A 2 -2.04 0.29 -3.02
CA ALA A 2 -0.98 -0.42 -3.72
C ALA A 2 -0.30 0.54 -4.73
N VAL A 3 1.01 0.45 -4.88
CA VAL A 3 1.83 1.32 -5.73
C VAL A 3 2.82 0.44 -6.50
N ASP A 4 3.08 0.78 -7.76
CA ASP A 4 4.09 0.09 -8.55
C ASP A 4 5.53 0.52 -8.18
N ALA A 5 6.53 -0.11 -8.81
CA ALA A 5 7.94 0.22 -8.59
C ALA A 5 8.33 1.64 -9.05
N LEU A 6 7.52 2.27 -9.91
CA LEU A 6 7.74 3.63 -10.42
C LEU A 6 7.07 4.71 -9.56
N GLY A 7 6.34 4.32 -8.51
CA GLY A 7 5.63 5.25 -7.63
C GLY A 7 4.30 5.71 -8.18
N ARG A 8 3.65 4.90 -9.02
CA ARG A 8 2.31 5.13 -9.55
C ARG A 8 1.28 4.32 -8.76
N PRO A 9 0.14 4.91 -8.36
CA PRO A 9 -0.88 4.22 -7.60
C PRO A 9 -1.60 3.17 -8.46
N LEU A 10 -1.61 1.90 -8.04
CA LEU A 10 -2.30 0.80 -8.73
C LEU A 10 -3.72 0.58 -8.20
N ARG A 11 -3.89 0.62 -6.87
CA ARG A 11 -5.19 0.40 -6.23
C ARG A 11 -5.34 1.25 -4.97
N LEU A 12 -6.51 1.87 -4.86
CA LEU A 12 -6.89 2.75 -3.76
C LEU A 12 -8.16 2.19 -3.12
N ILE A 13 -8.09 1.89 -1.84
CA ILE A 13 -9.23 1.46 -1.03
C ILE A 13 -9.31 2.43 0.14
N LEU A 14 -10.46 3.07 0.31
CA LEU A 14 -10.71 4.01 1.39
C LEU A 14 -11.41 3.31 2.55
N THR A 15 -10.89 3.47 3.76
CA THR A 15 -11.46 2.93 4.98
C THR A 15 -11.84 4.00 6.00
N PRO A 16 -12.75 3.66 6.94
CA PRO A 16 -12.94 4.46 8.15
C PRO A 16 -11.64 4.53 8.95
N GLY A 17 -11.36 5.69 9.57
CA GLY A 17 -10.08 5.92 10.28
C GLY A 17 -9.84 5.04 11.52
N GLN A 18 -10.86 4.36 12.02
CA GLN A 18 -10.78 3.44 13.16
C GLN A 18 -10.28 2.03 12.74
N ARG A 19 -10.26 1.73 11.44
CA ARG A 19 -9.88 0.40 10.92
C ARG A 19 -8.41 0.41 10.50
N GLY A 20 -7.64 -0.55 10.99
CA GLY A 20 -6.27 -0.77 10.52
C GLY A 20 -6.23 -1.18 9.04
N ASP A 21 -5.10 -0.94 8.38
CA ASP A 21 -4.97 -1.17 6.93
C ASP A 21 -4.59 -2.62 6.58
N ALA A 22 -4.00 -3.38 7.51
CA ALA A 22 -3.55 -4.75 7.26
C ALA A 22 -4.65 -5.70 6.71
N PRO A 23 -5.90 -5.67 7.20
CA PRO A 23 -6.98 -6.48 6.65
C PRO A 23 -7.35 -6.17 5.19
N LEU A 24 -6.93 -5.02 4.65
CA LEU A 24 -7.18 -4.64 3.25
C LEU A 24 -6.11 -5.16 2.30
N ALA A 25 -4.98 -5.65 2.81
CA ALA A 25 -3.88 -6.09 1.96
C ALA A 25 -4.30 -7.15 0.92
N PRO A 26 -5.14 -8.15 1.24
CA PRO A 26 -5.64 -9.08 0.22
C PRO A 26 -6.42 -8.38 -0.89
N ALA A 27 -7.34 -7.48 -0.54
CA ALA A 27 -8.12 -6.70 -1.50
C ALA A 27 -7.25 -5.73 -2.31
N LEU A 28 -6.10 -5.29 -1.78
CA LEU A 28 -5.14 -4.49 -2.52
C LEU A 28 -4.36 -5.29 -3.56
N LEU A 29 -4.11 -6.58 -3.31
CA LEU A 29 -3.31 -7.47 -4.14
C LEU A 29 -4.13 -8.29 -5.15
N GLU A 30 -5.45 -8.40 -4.96
CA GLU A 30 -6.33 -9.20 -5.81
C GLU A 30 -6.19 -8.86 -7.31
N GLY A 31 -5.91 -9.85 -8.15
CA GLY A 31 -5.74 -9.67 -9.59
C GLY A 31 -4.41 -9.03 -10.02
N LEU A 32 -3.49 -8.75 -9.09
CA LEU A 32 -2.12 -8.34 -9.41
C LEU A 32 -1.19 -9.56 -9.45
N SER A 33 -0.15 -9.48 -10.29
CA SER A 33 0.91 -10.49 -10.40
C SER A 33 2.29 -9.90 -10.03
N PRO A 34 2.51 -9.50 -8.76
CA PRO A 34 3.77 -8.90 -8.34
C PRO A 34 4.88 -9.93 -8.26
N ARG A 35 6.13 -9.53 -8.55
CA ARG A 35 7.30 -10.35 -8.22
C ARG A 35 7.69 -10.26 -6.75
N ARG A 36 7.48 -9.08 -6.15
CA ARG A 36 7.75 -8.80 -4.74
C ARG A 36 6.67 -7.89 -4.17
N VAL A 37 6.32 -8.09 -2.91
CA VAL A 37 5.38 -7.25 -2.17
C VAL A 37 6.12 -6.65 -0.99
N LEU A 38 6.27 -5.32 -1.02
CA LEU A 38 6.88 -4.54 0.05
C LEU A 38 5.77 -3.96 0.92
N ALA A 39 5.84 -4.18 2.23
CA ALA A 39 4.87 -3.62 3.16
C ALA A 39 5.52 -3.31 4.51
N ASP A 40 4.88 -2.43 5.26
CA ASP A 40 5.30 -2.10 6.61
C ASP A 40 5.19 -3.29 7.55
N LYS A 41 5.93 -3.22 8.64
CA LYS A 41 5.87 -4.16 9.76
C LYS A 41 4.46 -4.42 10.28
N ALA A 42 3.55 -3.43 10.19
CA ALA A 42 2.15 -3.57 10.60
C ALA A 42 1.36 -4.58 9.75
N TYR A 43 1.84 -4.90 8.54
CA TYR A 43 1.25 -5.89 7.65
C TYR A 43 1.79 -7.31 7.89
N ASP A 44 2.72 -7.49 8.83
CA ASP A 44 3.28 -8.79 9.14
C ASP A 44 2.23 -9.74 9.71
N SER A 45 1.77 -10.66 8.85
CA SER A 45 0.82 -11.71 9.21
C SER A 45 1.10 -12.96 8.37
N ASN A 46 0.84 -14.15 8.96
CA ASN A 46 1.05 -15.40 8.24
C ASN A 46 0.07 -15.53 7.07
N SER A 47 -1.18 -15.09 7.23
CA SER A 47 -2.18 -15.10 6.17
C SER A 47 -1.74 -14.27 4.96
N LEU A 48 -1.22 -13.06 5.17
CA LEU A 48 -0.73 -12.22 4.08
C LEU A 48 0.51 -12.83 3.42
N ARG A 49 1.45 -13.38 4.18
CA ARG A 49 2.63 -14.05 3.62
C ARG A 49 2.25 -15.27 2.79
N CYS A 50 1.30 -16.09 3.25
CA CYS A 50 0.76 -17.23 2.48
C CYS A 50 0.09 -16.77 1.19
N LEU A 51 -0.68 -15.67 1.23
CA LEU A 51 -1.28 -15.09 0.03
C LEU A 51 -0.22 -14.64 -0.98
N ILE A 52 0.81 -13.92 -0.52
CA ILE A 52 1.92 -13.46 -1.38
C ILE A 52 2.66 -14.68 -1.98
N ALA A 53 2.90 -15.72 -1.18
CA ALA A 53 3.53 -16.95 -1.65
C ALA A 53 2.65 -17.69 -2.68
N SER A 54 1.32 -17.72 -2.51
CA SER A 54 0.40 -18.32 -3.50
C SER A 54 0.38 -17.56 -4.83
N MET A 55 0.79 -16.29 -4.83
CA MET A 55 0.99 -15.48 -6.04
C MET A 55 2.38 -15.67 -6.67
N ALA A 56 3.19 -16.61 -6.17
CA ALA A 56 4.60 -16.80 -6.54
C ALA A 56 5.46 -15.53 -6.37
N ALA A 57 5.11 -14.70 -5.37
CA ALA A 57 5.78 -13.44 -5.07
C ALA A 57 6.62 -13.54 -3.79
N GLU A 58 7.64 -12.68 -3.68
CA GLU A 58 8.46 -12.55 -2.47
C GLU A 58 7.81 -11.55 -1.48
N ALA A 59 7.64 -11.95 -0.22
CA ALA A 59 7.15 -11.07 0.84
C ALA A 59 8.31 -10.31 1.52
N VAL A 60 8.53 -9.06 1.11
CA VAL A 60 9.53 -8.16 1.68
C VAL A 60 8.87 -7.33 2.80
N ILE A 61 8.61 -7.99 3.92
CA ILE A 61 7.91 -7.43 5.08
C ILE A 61 8.75 -7.67 6.34
N PRO A 62 9.17 -6.62 7.06
CA PRO A 62 9.85 -6.79 8.34
C PRO A 62 8.95 -7.47 9.37
N CYS A 63 9.53 -8.30 10.23
CA CYS A 63 8.79 -8.98 11.30
C CYS A 63 8.36 -8.01 12.41
N ASN A 64 7.11 -8.10 12.87
CA ASN A 64 6.60 -7.42 14.06
C ASN A 64 7.43 -7.81 15.31
N PRO A 65 7.78 -6.91 16.27
CA PRO A 65 8.60 -7.31 17.43
C PRO A 65 7.95 -8.40 18.29
N THR A 66 6.61 -8.47 18.26
CA THR A 66 5.84 -9.47 19.02
C THR A 66 5.86 -10.86 18.39
N ARG A 67 6.37 -10.99 17.16
CA ARG A 67 6.45 -12.28 16.46
C ARG A 67 7.50 -13.16 17.14
N LYS A 68 7.10 -14.37 17.52
CA LYS A 68 7.98 -15.36 18.19
C LYS A 68 9.12 -15.86 17.31
N GLN A 69 8.89 -15.99 16.00
CA GLN A 69 9.88 -16.51 15.05
C GLN A 69 10.20 -15.44 14.02
N SER A 70 11.46 -15.00 13.96
CA SER A 70 11.89 -14.04 12.95
C SER A 70 11.93 -14.70 11.58
N ILE A 71 11.35 -14.03 10.58
CA ILE A 71 11.38 -14.42 9.17
C ILE A 71 12.36 -13.48 8.46
N PRO A 72 13.41 -13.99 7.80
CA PRO A 72 14.31 -13.19 6.99
C PRO A 72 13.56 -12.45 5.88
N TYR A 73 14.03 -11.25 5.54
CA TYR A 73 13.53 -10.46 4.43
C TYR A 73 14.68 -9.71 3.76
N ASP A 74 14.55 -9.39 2.47
CA ASP A 74 15.52 -8.61 1.73
C ASP A 74 15.49 -7.14 2.21
N PHE A 75 16.47 -6.75 3.03
CA PHE A 75 16.58 -5.40 3.58
C PHE A 75 16.86 -4.34 2.49
N GLU A 76 17.64 -4.69 1.46
CA GLU A 76 17.95 -3.75 0.38
C GLU A 76 16.72 -3.50 -0.49
N ALA A 77 15.96 -4.55 -0.81
CA ALA A 77 14.66 -4.38 -1.45
C ALA A 77 13.70 -3.55 -0.58
N TYR A 78 13.70 -3.76 0.73
CA TYR A 78 12.82 -3.02 1.65
C TYR A 78 13.03 -1.50 1.61
N LYS A 79 14.26 -1.01 1.32
CA LYS A 79 14.53 0.44 1.16
C LYS A 79 13.69 1.09 0.06
N VAL A 80 13.29 0.32 -0.96
CA VAL A 80 12.46 0.80 -2.08
C VAL A 80 11.02 1.13 -1.63
N ARG A 81 10.59 0.71 -0.44
CA ARG A 81 9.27 1.04 0.13
C ARG A 81 9.00 2.56 0.19
N ASN A 82 10.05 3.39 0.26
CA ASN A 82 9.95 4.85 0.18
C ASN A 82 9.16 5.33 -1.06
N THR A 83 9.13 4.55 -2.13
CA THR A 83 8.31 4.83 -3.32
C THR A 83 6.81 4.98 -2.99
N ILE A 84 6.29 4.22 -2.02
CA ILE A 84 4.90 4.33 -1.54
C ILE A 84 4.69 5.69 -0.84
N GLU A 85 5.62 6.09 0.03
CA GLU A 85 5.58 7.36 0.75
C GLU A 85 5.68 8.55 -0.21
N ARG A 86 6.56 8.47 -1.21
CA ARG A 86 6.66 9.47 -2.28
C ARG A 86 5.39 9.56 -3.11
N CYS A 87 4.75 8.43 -3.46
CA CYS A 87 3.46 8.43 -4.13
C CYS A 87 2.39 9.14 -3.29
N PHE A 88 2.33 8.83 -1.99
CA PHE A 88 1.38 9.49 -1.08
C PHE A 88 1.67 10.98 -0.92
N ASN A 89 2.94 11.38 -0.90
CA ASN A 89 3.34 12.79 -0.87
C ASN A 89 2.90 13.53 -2.15
N LYS A 90 3.06 12.92 -3.33
CA LYS A 90 2.57 13.47 -4.60
C LYS A 90 1.05 13.66 -4.57
N LEU A 91 0.29 12.71 -4.00
CA LEU A 91 -1.17 12.86 -3.81
C LEU A 91 -1.49 14.01 -2.85
N LYS A 92 -0.67 14.25 -1.83
CA LYS A 92 -0.83 15.38 -0.91
C LYS A 92 -0.48 16.75 -1.49
N HIS A 93 0.18 16.83 -2.66
CA HIS A 93 0.36 18.11 -3.35
C HIS A 93 -1.00 18.73 -3.75
N PHE A 94 -2.01 17.90 -3.96
CA PHE A 94 -3.38 18.37 -4.14
C PHE A 94 -3.94 18.78 -2.77
N ARG A 95 -4.03 20.10 -2.53
CA ARG A 95 -4.46 20.69 -1.24
C ARG A 95 -5.72 20.03 -0.67
N ARG A 96 -6.70 19.72 -1.53
CA ARG A 96 -7.96 19.06 -1.15
C ARG A 96 -7.75 17.67 -0.52
N ILE A 97 -6.81 16.89 -1.04
CA ILE A 97 -6.46 15.57 -0.51
C ILE A 97 -5.72 15.71 0.83
N ALA A 98 -4.79 16.66 0.91
CA ALA A 98 -4.02 16.89 2.13
C ALA A 98 -4.89 17.29 3.33
N THR A 99 -5.89 18.13 3.13
CA THR A 99 -6.75 18.62 4.23
C THR A 99 -7.91 17.70 4.56
N ARG A 100 -8.33 16.80 3.65
CA ARG A 100 -9.45 15.85 3.85
C ARG A 100 -10.73 16.55 4.34
N PHE A 101 -11.06 17.72 3.81
CA PHE A 101 -12.29 18.47 4.18
C PHE A 101 -13.57 17.93 3.54
N ASP A 102 -13.48 16.91 2.68
CA ASP A 102 -14.64 16.26 2.08
C ASP A 102 -15.47 15.51 3.14
N ARG A 103 -16.67 16.03 3.43
CA ARG A 103 -17.61 15.43 4.40
C ARG A 103 -18.06 14.01 4.02
N ARG A 104 -18.06 13.68 2.71
CA ARG A 104 -18.47 12.37 2.20
C ARG A 104 -17.27 11.62 1.64
N ALA A 105 -17.14 10.35 2.05
CA ALA A 105 -16.10 9.44 1.60
C ALA A 105 -16.06 9.27 0.07
N VAL A 106 -17.24 9.29 -0.58
CA VAL A 106 -17.34 9.17 -2.04
C VAL A 106 -16.70 10.34 -2.79
N HIS A 107 -16.84 11.58 -2.27
CA HIS A 107 -16.20 12.74 -2.89
C HIS A 107 -14.70 12.69 -2.69
N PHE A 108 -14.25 12.37 -1.47
CA PHE A 108 -12.82 12.22 -1.19
C PHE A 108 -12.18 11.14 -2.08
N LEU A 109 -12.83 9.98 -2.22
CA LEU A 109 -12.35 8.90 -3.09
C LEU A 109 -12.29 9.34 -4.56
N ALA A 110 -13.32 10.02 -5.06
CA ALA A 110 -13.32 10.53 -6.44
C ALA A 110 -12.14 11.49 -6.70
N PHE A 111 -11.84 12.40 -5.77
CA PHE A 111 -10.69 13.30 -5.91
C PHE A 111 -9.35 12.55 -5.86
N ILE A 112 -9.21 11.54 -5.00
CA ILE A 112 -8.00 10.70 -5.00
C ILE A 112 -7.86 9.95 -6.32
N GLN A 113 -8.95 9.43 -6.88
CA GLN A 113 -8.91 8.74 -8.18
C GLN A 113 -8.50 9.68 -9.32
N ILE A 114 -9.02 10.91 -9.36
CA ILE A 114 -8.61 11.93 -10.34
C ILE A 114 -7.13 12.27 -10.17
N ALA A 115 -6.67 12.52 -8.94
CA ALA A 115 -5.27 12.81 -8.67
C ALA A 115 -4.36 11.63 -9.06
N ALA A 116 -4.78 10.40 -8.78
CA ALA A 116 -4.09 9.20 -9.21
C ALA A 116 -3.99 9.11 -10.74
N ALA A 117 -5.07 9.36 -11.48
CA ALA A 117 -5.04 9.40 -12.94
C ALA A 117 -4.07 10.46 -13.47
N LEU A 118 -4.04 11.65 -12.86
CA LEU A 118 -3.06 12.70 -13.21
C LEU A 118 -1.61 12.27 -12.96
N LEU A 119 -1.34 11.43 -11.95
CA LEU A 119 0.00 10.87 -11.72
C LEU A 119 0.40 9.83 -12.77
N TRP A 120 -0.56 9.17 -13.42
CA TRP A 120 -0.33 8.23 -14.51
C TRP A 120 -0.09 8.91 -15.86
N MET A 121 -0.70 10.08 -16.09
CA MET A 121 -0.56 10.85 -17.34
C MET A 121 0.70 11.72 -17.40
N ARG A 122 1.57 11.64 -16.40
CA ARG A 122 2.77 12.47 -16.26
C ARG A 122 4.00 11.74 -16.78
#